data_AF-A0A926YJS1-F1
#
_entry.id   AF-A0A926YJS1-F1
#
_cell.length_a   1.000
_cell.length_b   1.000
_cell.length_c   1.000
_cell.angle_alpha   90.00
_cell.angle_beta   90.00
_cell.angle_gamma   90.00
#
_symmetry.space_group_name_H-M   'P 1'
#
loop_
_entity.id
_entity.type
_entity.pdbx_description
1 polymer ?
#
loop_
_entity_poly.entity_id
_entity_poly.type
_entity_poly.pdbx_seq_one_letter_code
_entity_poly.pdbx_strand_id
1 'polypeptide(L)'
;MLPTLANAFAAIPFVATELVIGFGVFWLGQFAYQKLFRRLDLNLELFVKDNFAVAIALVGYYLGIVTALAGVLDKEAGTWQTRLLFLVSYGASVILLMLAGAWVGDRFILRRCNCVREVQEQHNIGAAAVEAGIHVANGLILSAALAGESGGWLVGLVCWLLGMAVLVVVSFVYPRIATYNVFGEIRDRKNPAAGVALAGLLIATGNVVRTAFEPEFENWG
;
A
#
# COMPACT_ATOMS: atom_id res chain seq x y z
N MET A 1 2.60 -38.64 18.04
CA MET A 1 1.74 -37.45 18.26
C MET A 1 2.25 -36.48 19.33
N LEU A 2 3.13 -36.87 20.26
CA LEU A 2 3.80 -35.95 21.22
C LEU A 2 4.87 -34.99 20.63
N PRO A 3 5.73 -35.37 19.65
CA PRO A 3 6.81 -34.48 19.20
C PRO A 3 6.31 -33.28 18.38
N THR A 4 5.16 -33.39 17.72
CA THR A 4 4.53 -32.28 16.98
C THR A 4 4.00 -31.18 17.88
N LEU A 5 3.48 -31.53 19.06
CA LEU A 5 3.00 -30.56 20.04
C LEU A 5 4.15 -29.82 20.73
N ALA A 6 5.23 -30.53 21.09
CA ALA A 6 6.41 -29.91 21.68
C ALA A 6 7.08 -28.90 20.72
N ASN A 7 7.17 -29.25 19.43
CA ASN A 7 7.69 -28.34 18.40
C ASN A 7 6.78 -27.11 18.20
N ALA A 8 5.45 -27.28 18.29
CA ALA A 8 4.51 -26.16 18.22
C ALA A 8 4.70 -25.19 19.40
N PHE A 9 4.84 -25.69 20.63
CA PHE A 9 5.10 -24.84 21.80
C PHE A 9 6.44 -24.10 21.72
N ALA A 10 7.47 -24.75 21.17
CA ALA A 10 8.77 -24.12 20.96
C ALA A 10 8.74 -23.01 19.89
N ALA A 11 7.80 -23.05 18.94
CA ALA A 11 7.65 -22.05 17.89
C ALA A 11 6.94 -20.76 18.37
N ILE A 12 6.13 -20.84 19.43
CA ILE A 12 5.30 -19.72 19.91
C ILE A 12 6.11 -18.44 20.17
N PRO A 13 7.25 -18.46 20.88
CA PRO A 13 8.01 -17.24 21.17
C PRO A 13 8.54 -16.57 19.89
N PHE A 14 8.90 -17.35 18.86
CA PHE A 14 9.40 -16.83 17.60
C PHE A 14 8.28 -16.14 16.82
N VAL A 15 7.12 -16.78 16.68
CA VAL A 15 5.94 -16.18 16.05
C VAL A 15 5.48 -14.93 16.79
N ALA A 16 5.48 -14.95 18.13
CA ALA A 16 5.16 -13.77 18.92
C ALA A 16 6.13 -12.60 18.64
N THR A 17 7.43 -12.91 18.49
CA THR A 17 8.44 -11.90 18.16
C THR A 17 8.22 -11.30 16.76
N GLU A 18 7.90 -12.15 15.77
CA GLU A 18 7.57 -11.70 14.42
C GLU A 18 6.33 -10.80 14.39
N LEU A 19 5.28 -11.17 15.14
CA LEU A 19 4.07 -10.35 15.26
C LEU A 19 4.37 -8.99 15.90
N VAL A 20 5.19 -8.95 16.95
CA VAL A 20 5.57 -7.69 17.61
C VAL A 20 6.35 -6.79 16.66
N ILE A 21 7.33 -7.34 15.93
CA ILE A 21 8.12 -6.55 14.97
C ILE A 21 7.25 -6.11 13.79
N GLY A 22 6.46 -7.02 13.21
CA GLY A 22 5.56 -6.72 12.10
C GLY A 22 4.54 -5.64 12.47
N PHE A 23 3.95 -5.72 13.67
CA PHE A 23 3.08 -4.68 14.19
C PHE A 23 3.83 -3.36 14.43
N GLY A 24 5.07 -3.41 14.92
CA GLY A 24 5.93 -2.25 15.08
C GLY A 24 6.23 -1.54 13.75
N VAL A 25 6.54 -2.31 12.71
CA VAL A 25 6.76 -1.80 11.33
C VAL A 25 5.47 -1.21 10.78
N PHE A 26 4.33 -1.90 10.96
CA PHE A 26 3.02 -1.37 10.57
C PHE A 26 2.76 -0.01 11.23
N TRP A 27 2.90 0.08 12.55
CA TRP A 27 2.65 1.29 13.31
C TRP A 27 3.62 2.43 12.92
N LEU A 28 4.89 2.11 12.70
CA LEU A 28 5.87 3.06 12.18
C LEU A 28 5.48 3.58 10.79
N GLY A 29 4.99 2.70 9.91
CA GLY A 29 4.49 3.07 8.59
C GLY A 29 3.28 4.01 8.65
N GLN A 30 2.34 3.76 9.58
CA GLN A 30 1.22 4.67 9.84
C GLN A 30 1.71 6.04 10.31
N PHE A 31 2.62 6.06 11.28
CA PHE A 31 3.21 7.29 11.81
C PHE A 31 3.92 8.09 10.72
N ALA A 32 4.76 7.43 9.91
CA ALA A 32 5.50 8.06 8.83
C ALA A 32 4.56 8.73 7.81
N TYR A 33 3.47 8.04 7.44
CA TYR A 33 2.49 8.60 6.53
C TYR A 33 1.73 9.79 7.12
N GLN A 34 1.20 9.64 8.34
CA GLN A 34 0.42 10.69 8.97
C GLN A 34 1.26 11.94 9.24
N LYS A 35 2.44 11.78 9.84
CA LYS A 35 3.25 12.92 10.31
C LYS A 35 4.21 13.46 9.26
N LEU A 36 4.91 12.59 8.53
CA LEU A 36 5.94 13.05 7.59
C LEU A 36 5.33 13.40 6.23
N PHE A 37 4.43 12.56 5.71
CA PHE A 37 3.88 12.75 4.37
C PHE A 37 2.65 13.66 4.35
N ARG A 38 1.60 13.35 5.13
CA ARG A 38 0.35 14.11 5.15
C ARG A 38 0.32 15.29 6.13
N ARG A 39 1.28 15.36 7.07
CA ARG A 39 1.34 16.38 8.15
C ARG A 39 -0.01 16.54 8.88
N LEU A 40 -0.64 15.41 9.17
CA LEU A 40 -2.00 15.32 9.68
C LEU A 40 -2.02 15.38 11.23
N ASP A 41 -2.96 16.15 11.77
CA ASP A 41 -3.44 15.96 13.13
C ASP A 41 -4.70 15.11 13.11
N LEU A 42 -4.52 13.81 13.38
CA LEU A 42 -5.60 12.83 13.28
C LEU A 42 -6.77 13.13 14.22
N ASN A 43 -6.49 13.62 15.43
CA ASN A 43 -7.54 13.89 16.41
C ASN A 43 -8.38 15.08 15.98
N LEU A 44 -7.73 16.13 15.48
CA LEU A 44 -8.42 17.29 14.92
C LEU A 44 -9.29 16.89 13.72
N GLU A 45 -8.75 16.14 12.77
CA GLU A 45 -9.47 15.75 11.57
C GLU A 45 -10.65 14.81 11.87
N LEU A 46 -10.46 13.80 12.74
CA LEU A 46 -11.49 12.78 12.98
C LEU A 46 -12.55 13.17 14.01
N PHE A 47 -12.20 13.92 15.06
CA PHE A 47 -13.11 14.16 16.19
C PHE A 47 -13.58 15.61 16.31
N VAL A 48 -12.87 16.56 15.69
CA VAL A 48 -13.27 17.97 15.72
C VAL A 48 -13.89 18.38 14.39
N LYS A 49 -13.28 17.98 13.28
CA LYS A 49 -13.76 18.28 11.93
C LYS A 49 -14.70 17.20 11.36
N ASP A 50 -14.81 16.04 12.01
CA ASP A 50 -15.58 14.88 11.53
C ASP A 50 -15.28 14.53 10.05
N ASN A 51 -14.00 14.53 9.70
CA ASN A 51 -13.55 14.35 8.32
C ASN A 51 -13.49 12.87 7.92
N PHE A 52 -14.60 12.35 7.42
CA PHE A 52 -14.69 10.98 6.89
C PHE A 52 -13.76 10.72 5.70
N ALA A 53 -13.43 11.74 4.90
CA ALA A 53 -12.53 11.58 3.75
C ALA A 53 -11.12 11.22 4.24
N VAL A 54 -10.62 11.86 5.29
CA VAL A 54 -9.34 11.51 5.93
C VAL A 54 -9.37 10.07 6.45
N ALA A 55 -10.45 9.65 7.10
CA ALA A 55 -10.60 8.28 7.58
C ALA A 55 -10.50 7.24 6.46
N ILE A 56 -11.19 7.48 5.34
CA ILE A 56 -11.18 6.58 4.17
C ILE A 56 -9.78 6.45 3.58
N ALA A 57 -9.09 7.57 3.36
CA ALA A 57 -7.73 7.57 2.83
C ALA A 57 -6.76 6.81 3.75
N LEU A 58 -6.89 6.97 5.07
CA LEU A 58 -6.07 6.27 6.06
C LEU A 58 -6.35 4.76 6.10
N VAL A 59 -7.61 4.34 6.03
CA VAL A 59 -7.96 2.92 5.97
C VAL A 59 -7.33 2.28 4.74
N GLY A 60 -7.40 2.93 3.57
CA GLY A 60 -6.72 2.42 2.38
C GLY A 60 -5.21 2.32 2.54
N TYR A 61 -4.59 3.30 3.19
CA TYR A 61 -3.16 3.24 3.50
C TYR A 61 -2.80 2.10 4.46
N TYR A 62 -3.60 1.87 5.50
CA TYR A 62 -3.39 0.77 6.45
C TYR A 62 -3.54 -0.60 5.78
N LEU A 63 -4.57 -0.77 4.95
CA LEU A 63 -4.75 -1.96 4.15
C LEU A 63 -3.57 -2.18 3.20
N GLY A 64 -3.06 -1.11 2.58
CA GLY A 64 -1.87 -1.15 1.75
C GLY A 64 -0.63 -1.65 2.49
N ILE A 65 -0.32 -1.09 3.67
CA ILE A 65 0.83 -1.54 4.47
C ILE A 65 0.68 -3.02 4.87
N VAL A 66 -0.47 -3.41 5.42
CA VAL A 66 -0.68 -4.79 5.89
C VAL A 66 -0.55 -5.77 4.74
N THR A 67 -1.11 -5.43 3.57
CA THR A 67 -0.99 -6.26 2.36
C THR A 67 0.47 -6.38 1.90
N ALA A 68 1.21 -5.26 1.87
CA ALA A 68 2.64 -5.29 1.52
C ALA A 68 3.48 -6.12 2.50
N LEU A 69 3.21 -6.00 3.80
CA LEU A 69 3.91 -6.76 4.83
C LEU A 69 3.63 -8.26 4.76
N ALA A 70 2.47 -8.68 4.25
CA ALA A 70 2.18 -10.10 4.04
C ALA A 70 3.25 -10.77 3.16
N GLY A 71 3.65 -10.12 2.07
CA GLY A 71 4.72 -10.64 1.21
C GLY A 71 6.09 -10.74 1.89
N VAL A 72 6.37 -9.85 2.84
CA VAL A 72 7.63 -9.90 3.63
C VAL A 72 7.60 -11.04 4.65
N LEU A 73 6.44 -11.32 5.24
CA LEU A 73 6.26 -12.37 6.24
C LEU A 73 6.29 -13.78 5.64
N ASP A 74 5.85 -13.92 4.39
CA ASP A 74 5.85 -15.17 3.62
C ASP A 74 7.24 -15.54 3.09
N LYS A 75 8.23 -14.64 3.15
CA LYS A 75 9.58 -14.89 2.67
C LYS A 75 10.27 -15.98 3.49
N GLU A 76 10.74 -17.03 2.81
CA GLU A 76 11.50 -18.10 3.45
C GLU A 76 12.84 -17.60 4.01
N ALA A 77 13.22 -18.13 5.17
CA ALA A 77 14.48 -17.82 5.83
C ALA A 77 15.08 -19.08 6.46
N GLY A 78 16.35 -19.34 6.17
CA GLY A 78 17.03 -20.54 6.68
C GLY A 78 17.24 -20.56 8.19
N THR A 79 17.22 -19.40 8.87
CA THR A 79 17.33 -19.30 10.33
C THR A 79 16.36 -18.25 10.89
N TRP A 80 16.00 -18.38 12.17
CA TRP A 80 15.11 -17.41 12.84
C TRP A 80 15.74 -16.01 12.89
N GLN A 81 17.07 -15.90 13.04
CA GLN A 81 17.76 -14.60 13.03
C GLN A 81 17.66 -13.93 11.65
N THR A 82 17.87 -14.70 10.58
CA THR A 82 17.72 -14.21 9.21
C THR A 82 16.29 -13.75 8.94
N ARG A 83 15.29 -14.46 9.48
CA ARG A 83 13.88 -14.08 9.37
C ARG A 83 13.59 -12.74 10.01
N LEU A 84 14.08 -12.50 11.24
CA LEU A 84 13.93 -11.20 11.90
C LEU A 84 14.65 -10.08 11.14
N LEU A 85 15.84 -10.36 10.60
CA LEU A 85 16.59 -9.39 9.80
C LEU A 85 15.84 -9.02 8.50
N PHE A 86 15.26 -10.01 7.82
CA PHE A 86 14.41 -9.78 6.65
C PHE A 86 13.19 -8.96 7.00
N LEU A 87 12.49 -9.29 8.08
CA LEU A 87 11.31 -8.56 8.52
C LEU A 87 11.62 -7.08 8.80
N VAL A 88 12.73 -6.77 9.45
CA VAL A 88 13.14 -5.39 9.72
C VAL A 88 13.57 -4.66 8.44
N SER A 89 14.43 -5.28 7.62
CA SER A 89 15.00 -4.64 6.42
C SER A 89 13.97 -4.46 5.29
N TYR A 90 13.25 -5.52 4.94
CA TYR A 90 12.18 -5.45 3.94
C TYR A 90 10.96 -4.70 4.49
N GLY A 91 10.66 -4.80 5.80
CA GLY A 91 9.64 -3.97 6.43
C GLY A 91 9.93 -2.48 6.33
N ALA A 92 11.17 -2.05 6.54
CA ALA A 92 11.59 -0.67 6.29
C ALA A 92 11.42 -0.29 4.80
N SER A 93 11.76 -1.20 3.89
CA SER A 93 11.57 -1.01 2.45
C SER A 93 10.10 -0.84 2.07
N VAL A 94 9.20 -1.62 2.69
CA VAL A 94 7.74 -1.45 2.54
C VAL A 94 7.32 -0.04 2.92
N ILE A 95 7.77 0.49 4.06
CA ILE A 95 7.42 1.86 4.48
C ILE A 95 7.90 2.87 3.43
N LEU A 96 9.17 2.78 3.01
CA LEU A 96 9.75 3.71 2.03
C LEU A 96 9.00 3.67 0.69
N LEU A 97 8.71 2.47 0.17
CA LEU A 97 8.02 2.30 -1.11
C LEU A 97 6.52 2.60 -1.02
N MET A 98 5.89 2.42 0.15
CA MET A 98 4.52 2.89 0.40
C MET A 98 4.45 4.42 0.34
N LEU A 99 5.40 5.13 0.96
CA LEU A 99 5.48 6.59 0.91
C LEU A 99 5.84 7.10 -0.50
N ALA A 100 6.77 6.42 -1.19
CA ALA A 100 7.12 6.75 -2.57
C ALA A 100 5.92 6.53 -3.50
N GLY A 101 5.15 5.45 -3.30
CA GLY A 101 3.93 5.17 -4.06
C GLY A 101 2.82 6.18 -3.79
N ALA A 102 2.68 6.62 -2.54
CA ALA A 102 1.80 7.73 -2.17
C ALA A 102 2.17 9.02 -2.92
N TRP A 103 3.47 9.35 -2.97
CA TRP A 103 3.98 10.50 -3.73
C TRP A 103 3.71 10.36 -5.23
N VAL A 104 3.94 9.18 -5.82
CA VAL A 104 3.62 8.90 -7.23
C VAL A 104 2.12 9.07 -7.49
N GLY A 105 1.29 8.58 -6.57
CA GLY A 105 -0.17 8.74 -6.59
C GLY A 105 -0.58 10.20 -6.67
N ASP A 106 -0.12 11.02 -5.73
CA ASP A 106 -0.41 12.46 -5.70
C ASP A 106 0.08 13.17 -6.97
N ARG A 107 1.30 12.86 -7.42
CA ARG A 107 1.95 13.62 -8.49
C ARG A 107 1.47 13.24 -9.88
N PHE A 108 1.23 11.96 -10.13
CA PHE A 108 0.96 11.43 -11.48
C PHE A 108 -0.47 10.96 -11.67
N ILE A 109 -1.04 10.23 -10.71
CA ILE A 109 -2.41 9.67 -10.81
C ILE A 109 -3.44 10.76 -10.50
N LEU A 110 -3.30 11.43 -9.35
CA LEU A 110 -4.18 12.49 -8.87
C LEU A 110 -3.69 13.88 -9.27
N ARG A 111 -2.94 14.02 -10.38
CA ARG A 111 -2.32 15.29 -10.80
C ARG A 111 -3.28 16.49 -10.89
N ARG A 112 -4.58 16.24 -11.10
CA ARG A 112 -5.63 17.27 -11.18
C ARG A 112 -6.41 17.48 -9.86
N CYS A 113 -6.17 16.64 -8.85
CA CYS A 113 -6.82 16.63 -7.53
C CYS A 113 -5.74 16.69 -6.44
N ASN A 114 -5.55 17.84 -5.81
CA ASN A 114 -4.61 17.94 -4.69
C ASN A 114 -5.20 17.21 -3.47
N CYS A 115 -4.65 16.06 -3.08
CA CYS A 115 -5.14 15.27 -1.96
C CYS A 115 -5.24 16.05 -0.65
N VAL A 116 -4.24 16.87 -0.29
CA VAL A 116 -4.29 17.67 0.94
C VAL A 116 -5.51 18.57 0.93
N ARG A 117 -5.71 19.32 -0.16
CA ARG A 117 -6.86 20.22 -0.30
C ARG A 117 -8.18 19.45 -0.37
N GLU A 118 -8.28 18.46 -1.24
CA GLU A 118 -9.52 17.74 -1.51
C GLU A 118 -9.96 16.90 -0.29
N VAL A 119 -9.02 16.17 0.32
CA VAL A 119 -9.32 15.26 1.43
C VAL A 119 -9.35 15.99 2.77
N GLN A 120 -8.36 16.81 3.11
CA GLN A 120 -8.28 17.45 4.43
C GLN A 120 -9.15 18.71 4.53
N GLU A 121 -9.15 19.57 3.51
CA GLU A 121 -9.86 20.86 3.58
C GLU A 121 -11.29 20.79 3.04
N GLN A 122 -11.52 19.97 2.00
CA GLN A 122 -12.80 19.91 1.30
C GLN A 122 -13.65 18.69 1.64
N HIS A 123 -13.14 17.78 2.48
CA HIS A 123 -13.83 16.57 2.94
C HIS A 123 -14.35 15.72 1.76
N ASN A 124 -13.60 15.68 0.65
CA ASN A 124 -13.99 15.03 -0.58
C ASN A 124 -13.78 13.51 -0.51
N ILE A 125 -14.87 12.80 -0.23
CA ILE A 125 -14.90 11.33 -0.13
C ILE A 125 -14.48 10.67 -1.45
N GLY A 126 -14.83 11.25 -2.61
CA GLY A 126 -14.44 10.71 -3.91
C GLY A 126 -12.92 10.73 -4.12
N ALA A 127 -12.26 11.85 -3.78
CA ALA A 127 -10.82 11.95 -3.83
C ALA A 127 -10.14 11.00 -2.83
N ALA A 128 -10.66 10.91 -1.61
CA ALA A 128 -10.18 9.99 -0.59
C ALA A 128 -10.30 8.52 -0.99
N ALA A 129 -11.39 8.13 -1.67
CA ALA A 129 -11.57 6.78 -2.17
C ALA A 129 -10.48 6.42 -3.21
N VAL A 130 -10.15 7.33 -4.12
CA VAL A 130 -9.08 7.11 -5.10
C VAL A 130 -7.73 7.00 -4.40
N GLU A 131 -7.44 7.89 -3.46
CA GLU A 131 -6.21 7.85 -2.66
C GLU A 131 -6.08 6.52 -1.90
N ALA A 132 -7.16 6.06 -1.26
CA ALA A 132 -7.23 4.75 -0.62
C ALA A 132 -6.94 3.62 -1.62
N GLY A 133 -7.55 3.67 -2.81
CA GLY A 133 -7.35 2.68 -3.86
C GLY A 133 -5.91 2.61 -4.37
N ILE A 134 -5.24 3.76 -4.50
CA ILE A 134 -3.81 3.82 -4.86
C ILE A 134 -2.97 3.10 -3.81
N HIS A 135 -3.22 3.35 -2.52
CA HIS A 135 -2.44 2.72 -1.45
C HIS A 135 -2.67 1.21 -1.36
N VAL A 136 -3.91 0.75 -1.52
CA VAL A 136 -4.22 -0.68 -1.56
C VAL A 136 -3.56 -1.34 -2.77
N ALA A 137 -3.66 -0.72 -3.96
CA ALA A 137 -3.01 -1.23 -5.17
C ALA A 137 -1.47 -1.29 -5.02
N ASN A 138 -0.87 -0.24 -4.45
CA ASN A 138 0.57 -0.21 -4.15
C ASN A 138 0.96 -1.33 -3.17
N GLY A 139 0.15 -1.56 -2.13
CA GLY A 139 0.35 -2.64 -1.17
C GLY A 139 0.33 -4.02 -1.82
N LEU A 140 -0.63 -4.27 -2.73
CA LEU A 140 -0.70 -5.51 -3.51
C LEU A 140 0.52 -5.70 -4.41
N ILE A 141 0.97 -4.65 -5.09
CA ILE A 141 2.18 -4.72 -5.94
C ILE A 141 3.41 -5.04 -5.10
N LEU A 142 3.56 -4.37 -3.95
CA LEU A 142 4.68 -4.60 -3.03
C LEU A 142 4.67 -6.00 -2.43
N SER A 143 3.49 -6.56 -2.15
CA SER A 143 3.39 -7.90 -1.57
C SER A 143 4.00 -8.95 -2.50
N ALA A 144 3.77 -8.86 -3.82
CA ALA A 144 4.41 -9.77 -4.77
C ALA A 144 5.88 -9.37 -5.04
N ALA A 145 6.16 -8.07 -5.24
CA ALA A 145 7.49 -7.61 -5.60
C ALA A 145 8.57 -7.91 -4.54
N LEU A 146 8.18 -7.99 -3.26
CA LEU A 146 9.12 -8.27 -2.15
C LEU A 146 9.07 -9.72 -1.65
N ALA A 147 8.08 -10.51 -2.06
CA ALA A 147 7.94 -11.91 -1.64
C ALA A 147 8.95 -12.86 -2.29
N GLY A 148 9.43 -12.56 -3.51
CA GLY A 148 10.28 -13.47 -4.30
C GLY A 148 11.48 -14.01 -3.53
N GLU A 149 11.69 -15.33 -3.56
CA GLU A 149 12.72 -16.04 -2.78
C GLU A 149 14.13 -15.76 -3.29
N SER A 150 14.31 -15.74 -4.61
CA SER A 150 15.60 -15.53 -5.26
C SER A 150 15.89 -14.05 -5.52
N GLY A 151 14.87 -13.24 -5.83
CA GLY A 151 15.00 -11.81 -6.13
C GLY A 151 15.62 -10.95 -5.01
N GLY A 152 16.74 -10.28 -5.30
CA GLY A 152 17.30 -9.26 -4.42
C GLY A 152 16.45 -7.98 -4.34
N TRP A 153 16.83 -7.04 -3.46
CA TRP A 153 16.13 -5.76 -3.27
C TRP A 153 15.95 -4.95 -4.57
N LEU A 154 16.91 -5.07 -5.50
CA LEU A 154 16.88 -4.38 -6.79
C LEU A 154 15.78 -4.92 -7.70
N VAL A 155 15.57 -6.24 -7.72
CA VAL A 155 14.49 -6.88 -8.50
C VAL A 155 13.15 -6.38 -7.97
N GLY A 156 12.95 -6.39 -6.64
CA GLY A 156 11.74 -5.88 -6.03
C GLY A 156 11.49 -4.40 -6.35
N LEU A 157 12.54 -3.56 -6.36
CA LEU A 157 12.42 -2.15 -6.76
C LEU A 157 12.01 -1.99 -8.23
N VAL A 158 12.58 -2.76 -9.14
CA VAL A 158 12.24 -2.73 -10.57
C VAL A 158 10.81 -3.19 -10.80
N CYS A 159 10.41 -4.32 -10.20
CA CYS A 159 9.03 -4.81 -10.26
C CYS A 159 8.06 -3.78 -9.71
N TRP A 160 8.37 -3.16 -8.57
CA TRP A 160 7.56 -2.10 -8.00
C TRP A 160 7.43 -0.89 -8.95
N LEU A 161 8.53 -0.43 -9.56
CA LEU A 161 8.52 0.66 -10.54
C LEU A 161 7.64 0.33 -11.75
N LEU A 162 7.73 -0.89 -12.27
CA LEU A 162 6.89 -1.37 -13.37
C LEU A 162 5.42 -1.40 -12.96
N GLY A 163 5.10 -1.92 -11.78
CA GLY A 163 3.72 -1.95 -11.29
C GLY A 163 3.12 -0.56 -11.10
N MET A 164 3.88 0.36 -10.51
CA MET A 164 3.46 1.76 -10.38
C MET A 164 3.30 2.44 -11.74
N ALA A 165 4.16 2.15 -12.71
CA ALA A 165 4.03 2.65 -14.08
C ALA A 165 2.72 2.16 -14.72
N VAL A 166 2.34 0.90 -14.52
CA VAL A 166 1.06 0.36 -15.01
C VAL A 166 -0.13 1.09 -14.37
N LEU A 167 -0.13 1.32 -13.05
CA LEU A 167 -1.19 2.10 -12.38
C LEU A 167 -1.30 3.51 -12.94
N VAL A 168 -0.17 4.17 -13.16
CA VAL A 168 -0.12 5.51 -13.76
C VAL A 168 -0.70 5.48 -15.17
N VAL A 169 -0.29 4.53 -16.02
CA VAL A 169 -0.82 4.37 -17.38
C VAL A 169 -2.33 4.15 -17.37
N VAL A 170 -2.84 3.22 -16.56
CA VAL A 170 -4.27 2.95 -16.46
C VAL A 170 -5.05 4.18 -16.00
N SER A 171 -4.53 4.94 -15.03
CA SER A 171 -5.16 6.18 -14.57
C SER A 171 -5.23 7.27 -15.66
N PHE A 172 -4.31 7.26 -16.62
CA PHE A 172 -4.33 8.16 -17.77
C PHE A 172 -5.26 7.65 -18.87
N VAL A 173 -5.32 6.34 -19.09
CA VAL A 173 -6.14 5.74 -20.13
C VAL A 173 -7.61 5.80 -19.76
N TYR A 174 -7.97 5.53 -18.51
CA TYR A 174 -9.37 5.46 -18.07
C TYR A 174 -10.21 6.72 -18.39
N PRO A 175 -9.77 7.95 -18.07
CA PRO A 175 -10.52 9.16 -18.42
C PRO A 175 -10.64 9.43 -19.92
N ARG A 176 -9.83 8.78 -20.77
CA ARG A 176 -9.94 8.88 -22.23
C ARG A 176 -10.99 7.95 -22.81
N ILE A 177 -11.29 6.86 -22.11
CA ILE A 177 -12.31 5.88 -22.49
C ILE A 177 -13.66 6.24 -21.86
N ALA A 178 -13.65 6.78 -20.65
CA ALA A 178 -14.85 7.22 -19.97
C ALA A 178 -15.60 8.28 -20.78
N THR A 179 -16.93 8.17 -20.84
CA THR A 179 -17.82 9.10 -21.55
C THR A 179 -18.05 10.42 -20.82
N TYR A 180 -17.50 10.55 -19.61
CA TYR A 180 -17.64 11.72 -18.73
C TYR A 180 -16.27 12.17 -18.21
N ASN A 181 -16.20 13.41 -17.74
CA ASN A 181 -14.97 13.96 -17.16
C ASN A 181 -14.74 13.41 -15.75
N VAL A 182 -14.00 12.30 -15.64
CA VAL A 182 -13.70 11.60 -14.38
C VAL A 182 -13.17 12.55 -13.31
N PHE A 183 -12.13 13.34 -13.60
CA PHE A 183 -11.54 14.24 -12.62
C PHE A 183 -12.43 15.46 -12.31
N GLY A 184 -13.27 15.90 -13.24
CA GLY A 184 -14.28 16.93 -12.98
C GLY A 184 -15.36 16.44 -12.02
N GLU A 185 -15.85 15.21 -12.21
CA GLU A 185 -16.81 14.59 -11.30
C GLU A 185 -16.22 14.40 -9.90
N ILE A 186 -14.98 13.92 -9.79
CA ILE A 186 -14.32 13.69 -8.50
C ILE A 186 -14.02 15.02 -7.80
N ARG A 187 -13.41 15.99 -8.49
CA ARG A 187 -12.95 17.23 -7.87
C ARG A 187 -14.07 18.26 -7.71
N ASP A 188 -14.72 18.60 -8.82
CA ASP A 188 -15.61 19.76 -8.87
C ASP A 188 -16.99 19.42 -8.32
N ARG A 189 -17.48 18.19 -8.56
CA ARG A 189 -18.77 17.70 -8.04
C ARG A 189 -18.65 16.87 -6.77
N LYS A 190 -17.43 16.57 -6.31
CA LYS A 190 -17.16 15.73 -5.13
C LYS A 190 -17.87 14.38 -5.18
N ASN A 191 -18.03 13.83 -6.38
CA ASN A 191 -18.84 12.64 -6.63
C ASN A 191 -18.16 11.38 -6.08
N PRO A 192 -18.70 10.73 -5.02
CA PRO A 192 -18.09 9.54 -4.44
C PRO A 192 -18.09 8.35 -5.40
N ALA A 193 -19.13 8.22 -6.25
CA ALA A 193 -19.25 7.09 -7.16
C ALA A 193 -18.13 7.08 -8.22
N ALA A 194 -17.81 8.25 -8.79
CA ALA A 194 -16.70 8.38 -9.72
C ALA A 194 -15.34 8.06 -9.05
N GLY A 195 -15.17 8.47 -7.79
CA GLY A 195 -13.98 8.17 -7.01
C GLY A 195 -13.82 6.68 -6.70
N VAL A 196 -14.88 6.03 -6.21
CA VAL A 196 -14.91 4.59 -5.93
C VAL A 196 -14.69 3.76 -7.19
N ALA A 197 -15.26 4.17 -8.33
CA ALA A 197 -15.04 3.48 -9.61
C ALA A 197 -13.56 3.50 -10.04
N LEU A 198 -12.90 4.66 -9.94
CA LEU A 198 -11.47 4.77 -10.25
C LEU A 198 -10.61 4.02 -9.20
N ALA A 199 -10.96 4.08 -7.92
CA ALA A 199 -10.30 3.31 -6.88
C ALA A 199 -10.36 1.80 -7.16
N GLY A 200 -11.53 1.28 -7.50
CA GLY A 200 -11.74 -0.12 -7.85
C GLY A 200 -10.92 -0.55 -9.08
N LEU A 201 -10.86 0.30 -10.11
CA LEU A 201 -10.00 0.06 -11.27
C LEU A 201 -8.52 -0.06 -10.88
N LEU A 202 -8.03 0.84 -10.03
CA LEU A 202 -6.64 0.84 -9.58
C LEU A 202 -6.32 -0.39 -8.73
N ILE A 203 -7.21 -0.76 -7.80
CA ILE A 203 -7.06 -1.98 -6.98
C ILE A 203 -7.06 -3.22 -7.88
N ALA A 204 -7.99 -3.33 -8.83
CA ALA A 204 -8.05 -4.44 -9.76
C ALA A 204 -6.77 -4.53 -10.60
N THR A 205 -6.26 -3.40 -11.09
CA THR A 205 -5.00 -3.33 -11.82
C THR A 205 -3.81 -3.74 -10.95
N GLY A 206 -3.76 -3.25 -9.71
CA GLY A 206 -2.73 -3.64 -8.74
C GLY A 206 -2.74 -5.13 -8.46
N ASN A 207 -3.92 -5.75 -8.38
CA ASN A 207 -4.04 -7.19 -8.22
C ASN A 207 -3.59 -7.96 -9.47
N VAL A 208 -3.92 -7.49 -10.68
CA VAL A 208 -3.41 -8.08 -11.93
C VAL A 208 -1.88 -8.04 -11.97
N VAL A 209 -1.28 -6.90 -11.62
CA VAL A 209 0.18 -6.75 -11.54
C VAL A 209 0.77 -7.68 -10.47
N ARG A 210 0.16 -7.74 -9.28
CA ARG A 210 0.57 -8.66 -8.21
C ARG A 210 0.62 -10.10 -8.71
N THR A 211 -0.45 -10.60 -9.32
CA THR A 211 -0.52 -11.96 -9.85
C THR A 211 0.48 -12.18 -10.99
N ALA A 212 0.73 -11.17 -11.83
CA ALA A 212 1.74 -11.27 -12.88
C ALA A 212 3.18 -11.37 -12.34
N PHE A 213 3.42 -10.92 -11.11
CA PHE A 213 4.72 -10.97 -10.44
C PHE A 213 4.92 -12.17 -9.52
N GLU A 214 3.87 -12.95 -9.28
CA GLU A 214 3.89 -14.12 -8.41
C GLU A 214 4.72 -15.31 -8.96
N PRO A 215 4.84 -15.55 -10.29
CA PRO A 215 5.81 -16.52 -10.81
C PRO A 215 7.25 -16.10 -10.50
N GLU A 216 8.08 -17.04 -10.02
CA GLU A 216 9.47 -16.84 -9.60
C GLU A 216 10.28 -16.02 -10.62
N PHE A 217 10.50 -14.74 -10.32
CA PHE A 217 11.57 -14.00 -10.97
C PHE A 217 12.89 -14.50 -10.39
N GLU A 218 13.55 -15.40 -11.12
CA GLU A 218 14.96 -15.69 -10.91
C GLU A 218 15.76 -14.37 -10.97
N ASN A 219 16.74 -14.21 -10.07
CA ASN A 219 17.69 -13.09 -10.14
C ASN A 219 18.22 -12.94 -11.57
N TRP A 220 18.41 -11.69 -11.99
CA TRP A 220 18.87 -11.36 -13.36
C TRP A 220 20.39 -11.52 -13.49
N GLY A 221 20.94 -12.62 -12.93
CA GLY A 221 22.37 -12.88 -12.77
C GLY A 221 22.84 -12.82 -11.32
#